data_AF-A0A4R9LS12-F1
#
_entry.id   AF-A0A4R9LS12-F1
#
_cell.length_a   1.000
_cell.length_b   1.000
_cell.length_c   1.000
_cell.angle_alpha   90.00
_cell.angle_beta   90.00
_cell.angle_gamma   90.00
#
_symmetry.space_group_name_H-M   'P 1'
#
loop_
_entity.id
_entity.type
_entity.pdbx_description
1 polymer ?
#
loop_
_entity_poly.entity_id
_entity_poly.type
_entity_poly.pdbx_seq_one_letter_code
_entity_poly.pdbx_strand_id
1 'polypeptide(L)'
;MENNGYSNYFCYLRSFASPKQISELLGIPIFISGPHEGGELVTNHSSRFGFYHPEFPIRLRSYFLPGKKNPGFQKATQKIYDDYIRKTARAFFVVHRKLESNQDYFDKETNRYIDLVSEKRLDPYYLDKYDLFLVPDFTDAEEESDGSKFVSWEGDDIYPAVLVRETVGFWIRRRIDGTEPQFYLGLTDLLKLYDFDFYETRMKEKDPSAK
;
A
#
# COMPACT_ATOMS: atom_id res chain seq x y z
N MET A 1 11.36 -3.09 -20.78
CA MET A 1 11.36 -2.95 -19.32
C MET A 1 10.01 -3.45 -18.83
N GLU A 2 9.96 -4.64 -18.23
CA GLU A 2 8.71 -5.16 -17.67
C GLU A 2 8.30 -4.26 -16.50
N ASN A 3 7.17 -3.61 -16.69
CA ASN A 3 6.73 -2.48 -15.87
C ASN A 3 5.84 -3.02 -14.74
N ASN A 4 6.49 -3.57 -13.70
CA ASN A 4 5.89 -4.42 -12.64
C ASN A 4 5.49 -3.66 -11.36
N GLY A 5 5.62 -2.32 -11.33
CA GLY A 5 5.20 -1.45 -10.22
C GLY A 5 3.72 -1.08 -10.28
N TYR A 6 3.18 -0.54 -9.18
CA TYR A 6 1.75 -0.23 -9.11
C TYR A 6 1.33 1.01 -9.91
N SER A 7 2.31 1.77 -10.42
CA SER A 7 2.10 2.94 -11.29
C SER A 7 1.23 2.62 -12.53
N ASN A 8 1.31 1.39 -13.07
CA ASN A 8 0.43 0.95 -14.16
C ASN A 8 -1.04 0.77 -13.75
N TYR A 9 -1.30 0.37 -12.51
CA TYR A 9 -2.69 0.31 -12.00
C TYR A 9 -3.26 1.70 -11.80
N PHE A 10 -2.43 2.67 -11.38
CA PHE A 10 -2.82 4.07 -11.38
C PHE A 10 -3.21 4.55 -12.78
N CYS A 11 -2.48 4.13 -13.83
CA CYS A 11 -2.86 4.44 -15.22
C CYS A 11 -4.22 3.84 -15.63
N TYR A 12 -4.52 2.60 -15.23
CA TYR A 12 -5.82 1.98 -15.50
C TYR A 12 -6.95 2.62 -14.69
N LEU A 13 -6.75 2.90 -13.40
CA LEU A 13 -7.75 3.61 -12.59
C LEU A 13 -8.04 5.02 -13.13
N ARG A 14 -7.03 5.69 -13.68
CA ARG A 14 -7.18 6.99 -14.36
C ARG A 14 -8.01 6.91 -15.64
N SER A 15 -8.21 5.74 -16.24
CA SER A 15 -9.15 5.60 -17.37
C SER A 15 -10.61 5.73 -16.93
N PHE A 16 -10.92 5.56 -15.63
CA PHE A 16 -12.28 5.71 -15.10
C PHE A 16 -12.55 7.10 -14.53
N ALA A 17 -11.58 7.68 -13.80
CA ALA A 17 -11.70 9.02 -13.24
C ALA A 17 -10.32 9.68 -13.07
N SER A 18 -10.19 10.93 -13.49
CA SER A 18 -9.01 11.75 -13.22
C SER A 18 -8.94 12.15 -11.73
N PRO A 19 -7.75 12.48 -11.20
CA PRO A 19 -7.62 13.02 -9.85
C PRO A 19 -8.54 14.22 -9.57
N LYS A 20 -8.72 15.11 -10.56
CA LYS A 20 -9.64 16.25 -10.46
C LYS A 20 -11.09 15.81 -10.27
N GLN A 21 -11.58 14.88 -11.08
CA GLN A 21 -12.95 14.35 -10.97
C GLN A 21 -13.18 13.64 -9.64
N ILE A 22 -12.18 12.91 -9.14
CA ILE A 22 -12.26 12.27 -7.82
C ILE A 22 -12.35 13.34 -6.73
N SER A 23 -11.52 14.40 -6.78
CA SER A 23 -11.61 15.51 -5.83
C SER A 23 -12.96 16.22 -5.84
N GLU A 24 -13.50 16.50 -7.03
CA GLU A 24 -14.82 17.12 -7.18
C GLU A 24 -15.94 16.23 -6.62
N LEU A 25 -15.91 14.93 -6.93
CA LEU A 25 -16.87 13.97 -6.40
C LEU A 25 -16.82 13.86 -4.88
N LEU A 26 -15.63 13.83 -4.31
CA LEU A 26 -15.43 13.69 -2.88
C LEU A 26 -15.58 15.02 -2.13
N GLY A 27 -15.63 16.17 -2.81
CA GLY A 27 -15.73 17.50 -2.20
C GLY A 27 -14.51 17.90 -1.36
N ILE A 28 -13.36 17.28 -1.61
CA ILE A 28 -12.08 17.52 -0.91
C ILE A 28 -10.91 17.34 -1.88
N PRO A 29 -9.76 18.02 -1.66
CA PRO A 29 -8.55 17.68 -2.38
C PRO A 29 -8.09 16.25 -2.01
N ILE A 30 -7.48 15.53 -2.96
CA ILE A 30 -6.87 14.21 -2.66
C ILE A 30 -5.66 14.38 -1.73
N PHE A 31 -4.84 15.41 -1.99
CA PHE A 31 -3.60 15.69 -1.28
C PHE A 31 -3.67 17.05 -0.59
N ILE A 32 -3.11 17.15 0.62
CA ILE A 32 -2.90 18.43 1.32
C ILE A 32 -1.62 19.09 0.80
N SER A 33 -0.58 18.30 0.56
CA SER A 33 0.70 18.80 0.07
C SER A 33 1.49 17.69 -0.61
N GLY A 34 2.49 18.06 -1.41
CA GLY A 34 3.37 17.11 -2.06
C GLY A 34 3.95 17.67 -3.35
N PRO A 35 4.97 17.01 -3.91
CA PRO A 35 5.41 17.33 -5.26
C PRO A 35 4.33 16.83 -6.23
N HIS A 36 3.70 17.78 -6.89
CA HIS A 36 2.81 17.52 -8.00
C HIS A 36 3.37 18.18 -9.26
N GLU A 37 3.75 17.38 -10.24
CA GLU A 37 4.26 17.87 -11.53
C GLU A 37 3.25 17.53 -12.61
N GLY A 38 2.79 18.54 -13.37
CA GLY A 38 1.78 18.32 -14.42
C GLY A 38 0.44 17.78 -13.92
N GLY A 39 0.14 17.89 -12.62
CA GLY A 39 -1.05 17.30 -11.99
C GLY A 39 -0.88 15.83 -11.56
N GLU A 40 0.34 15.29 -11.61
CA GLU A 40 0.66 13.92 -11.22
C GLU A 40 1.38 13.85 -9.88
N LEU A 41 1.27 12.71 -9.18
CA LEU A 41 2.03 12.46 -7.96
C LEU A 41 3.46 12.06 -8.32
N VAL A 42 4.46 12.79 -7.84
CA VAL A 42 5.86 12.37 -7.95
C VAL A 42 6.18 11.42 -6.79
N THR A 43 6.45 10.15 -7.10
CA THR A 43 6.65 9.08 -6.10
C THR A 43 8.11 8.87 -5.68
N ASN A 44 9.06 9.46 -6.40
CA ASN A 44 10.51 9.29 -6.23
C ASN A 44 11.26 10.60 -5.92
N HIS A 45 10.57 11.60 -5.34
CA HIS A 45 11.21 12.88 -5.02
C HIS A 45 12.05 12.76 -3.74
N SER A 46 13.32 13.18 -3.79
CA SER A 46 14.34 12.99 -2.74
C SER A 46 14.13 13.79 -1.44
N SER A 47 13.06 14.58 -1.35
CA SER A 47 12.83 15.53 -0.25
C SER A 47 11.37 15.90 -0.03
N ARG A 48 10.45 15.29 -0.77
CA ARG A 48 9.01 15.53 -0.64
C ARG A 48 8.25 14.28 -1.04
N PHE A 49 7.07 14.07 -0.51
CA PHE A 49 6.11 13.08 -1.01
C PHE A 49 4.69 13.62 -0.84
N GLY A 50 3.71 12.97 -1.46
CA GLY A 50 2.30 13.38 -1.33
C GLY A 50 1.70 13.00 0.03
N PHE A 51 1.26 14.00 0.77
CA PHE A 51 0.46 13.89 1.98
C PHE A 51 -1.01 13.88 1.61
N TYR A 52 -1.71 12.78 1.89
CA TYR A 52 -3.14 12.71 1.61
C TYR A 52 -3.92 13.60 2.56
N HIS A 53 -5.07 14.07 2.09
CA HIS A 53 -6.07 14.64 2.98
C HIS A 53 -6.61 13.54 3.91
N PRO A 54 -6.68 13.73 5.25
CA PRO A 54 -7.14 12.70 6.19
C PRO A 54 -8.53 12.14 5.87
N GLU A 55 -9.42 12.98 5.34
CA GLU A 55 -10.74 12.54 4.92
C GLU A 55 -10.76 11.79 3.57
N PHE A 56 -9.70 11.86 2.76
CA PHE A 56 -9.65 11.22 1.45
C PHE A 56 -9.94 9.73 1.51
N PRO A 57 -9.19 8.90 2.27
CA PRO A 57 -9.48 7.46 2.33
C PRO A 57 -10.84 7.15 2.95
N ILE A 58 -11.34 7.99 3.87
CA ILE A 58 -12.65 7.84 4.51
C ILE A 58 -13.77 8.02 3.47
N ARG A 59 -13.71 9.12 2.71
CA ARG A 59 -14.68 9.41 1.65
C ARG A 59 -14.53 8.41 0.50
N LEU A 60 -13.29 8.09 0.09
CA LEU A 60 -13.04 7.07 -0.94
C LEU A 60 -13.73 5.75 -0.58
N ARG A 61 -13.53 5.24 0.64
CA ARG A 61 -14.15 4.00 1.13
C ARG A 61 -15.68 4.02 1.10
N SER A 62 -16.30 5.17 1.38
CA SER A 62 -17.77 5.31 1.40
C SER A 62 -18.39 5.43 0.01
N TYR A 63 -17.65 5.97 -0.97
CA TYR A 63 -18.13 6.15 -2.36
C TYR A 63 -17.72 5.01 -3.32
N PHE A 64 -16.50 4.45 -3.19
CA PHE A 64 -15.87 3.63 -4.24
C PHE A 64 -16.13 2.12 -4.17
N LEU A 65 -17.08 1.68 -3.34
CA LEU A 65 -17.57 0.29 -3.39
C LEU A 65 -19.07 0.21 -3.72
N PRO A 66 -19.53 0.69 -4.90
CA PRO A 66 -20.92 0.53 -5.33
C PRO A 66 -21.39 -0.94 -5.28
N GLY A 67 -20.46 -1.88 -5.54
CA GLY A 67 -20.71 -3.32 -5.46
C GLY A 67 -21.21 -3.79 -4.09
N LYS A 68 -20.85 -3.11 -2.98
CA LYS A 68 -21.40 -3.44 -1.65
C LYS A 68 -22.91 -3.30 -1.58
N LYS A 69 -23.49 -2.38 -2.35
CA LYS A 69 -24.93 -2.08 -2.35
C LYS A 69 -25.65 -2.70 -3.55
N ASN A 70 -24.90 -3.27 -4.51
CA ASN A 70 -25.45 -3.81 -5.74
C ASN A 70 -24.69 -5.08 -6.16
N PRO A 71 -25.21 -6.28 -5.81
CA PRO A 71 -24.60 -7.55 -6.18
C PRO A 71 -24.46 -7.75 -7.69
N GLY A 72 -25.38 -7.18 -8.49
CA GLY A 72 -25.29 -7.22 -9.96
C GLY A 72 -24.09 -6.44 -10.47
N PHE A 73 -23.82 -5.26 -9.90
CA PHE A 73 -22.63 -4.46 -10.20
C PHE A 73 -21.36 -5.19 -9.78
N GLN A 74 -21.31 -5.73 -8.55
CA GLN A 74 -20.17 -6.52 -8.07
C GLN A 74 -19.83 -7.68 -9.02
N LYS A 75 -20.85 -8.45 -9.43
CA LYS A 75 -20.64 -9.57 -10.36
C LYS A 75 -20.15 -9.10 -11.73
N ALA A 76 -20.68 -7.98 -12.22
CA ALA A 76 -20.25 -7.40 -13.49
C ALA A 76 -18.80 -6.88 -13.46
N THR A 77 -18.33 -6.39 -12.32
CA THR A 77 -16.96 -5.87 -12.15
C THR A 77 -15.96 -6.89 -11.63
N GLN A 78 -16.39 -8.11 -11.26
CA GLN A 78 -15.52 -9.16 -10.72
C GLN A 78 -14.33 -9.46 -11.64
N LYS A 79 -14.56 -9.62 -12.95
CA LYS A 79 -13.48 -9.90 -13.90
C LYS A 79 -12.45 -8.77 -13.96
N ILE A 80 -12.88 -7.52 -13.85
CA ILE A 80 -11.99 -6.36 -13.81
C ILE A 80 -11.13 -6.41 -12.53
N TYR A 81 -11.74 -6.71 -11.39
CA TYR A 81 -10.99 -6.90 -10.16
C TYR A 81 -9.95 -8.02 -10.31
N ASP A 82 -10.37 -9.18 -10.82
CA ASP A 82 -9.55 -10.37 -10.96
C ASP A 82 -8.33 -10.15 -11.84
N ASP A 83 -8.53 -9.53 -13.00
CA ASP A 83 -7.49 -9.30 -14.00
C ASP A 83 -6.54 -8.15 -13.61
N TYR A 84 -7.04 -7.11 -12.95
CA TYR A 84 -6.31 -5.85 -12.81
C TYR A 84 -6.08 -5.37 -11.38
N ILE A 85 -6.87 -5.78 -10.39
CA ILE A 85 -6.80 -5.19 -9.04
C ILE A 85 -6.27 -6.21 -8.03
N ARG A 86 -6.64 -7.48 -8.19
CA ARG A 86 -6.41 -8.56 -7.23
C ARG A 86 -4.96 -8.63 -6.75
N LYS A 87 -4.00 -8.73 -7.67
CA LYS A 87 -2.57 -8.87 -7.34
C LYS A 87 -2.08 -7.72 -6.45
N THR A 88 -2.44 -6.49 -6.80
CA THR A 88 -2.04 -5.28 -6.06
C THR A 88 -2.73 -5.20 -4.71
N ALA A 89 -4.04 -5.45 -4.66
CA ALA A 89 -4.78 -5.44 -3.40
C ALA A 89 -4.19 -6.46 -2.41
N ARG A 90 -3.90 -7.68 -2.87
CA ARG A 90 -3.26 -8.69 -2.03
C ARG A 90 -1.85 -8.29 -1.60
N ALA A 91 -1.02 -7.74 -2.49
CA ALA A 91 0.32 -7.25 -2.14
C ALA A 91 0.28 -6.16 -1.06
N PHE A 92 -0.62 -5.17 -1.20
CA PHE A 92 -0.84 -4.13 -0.19
C PHE A 92 -1.21 -4.73 1.16
N PHE A 93 -2.05 -5.75 1.17
CA PHE A 93 -2.52 -6.39 2.39
C PHE A 93 -1.40 -7.17 3.11
N VAL A 94 -0.67 -8.02 2.39
CA VAL A 94 0.38 -8.85 3.00
C VAL A 94 1.59 -8.03 3.45
N VAL A 95 1.97 -6.98 2.68
CA VAL A 95 3.05 -6.07 3.10
C VAL A 95 2.67 -5.30 4.36
N HIS A 96 1.43 -4.80 4.45
CA HIS A 96 0.96 -4.13 5.68
C HIS A 96 0.98 -5.08 6.88
N ARG A 97 0.46 -6.31 6.72
CA ARG A 97 0.52 -7.33 7.78
C ARG A 97 1.94 -7.63 8.25
N LYS A 98 2.90 -7.74 7.32
CA LYS A 98 4.30 -7.99 7.67
C LYS A 98 4.92 -6.79 8.40
N LEU A 99 4.67 -5.56 7.96
CA LEU A 99 5.09 -4.36 8.69
C LEU A 99 4.49 -4.29 10.10
N GLU A 100 3.19 -4.54 10.24
CA GLU A 100 2.48 -4.53 11.53
C GLU A 100 2.91 -5.65 12.49
N SER A 101 3.48 -6.74 11.96
CA SER A 101 4.04 -7.80 12.81
C SER A 101 5.25 -7.35 13.64
N ASN A 102 5.87 -6.21 13.26
CA ASN A 102 6.94 -5.58 14.01
C ASN A 102 6.73 -4.05 14.02
N GLN A 103 5.85 -3.60 14.92
CA GLN A 103 5.49 -2.18 15.05
C GLN A 103 6.71 -1.30 15.41
N ASP A 104 7.63 -1.80 16.24
CA ASP A 104 8.84 -1.08 16.64
C ASP A 104 9.70 -0.73 15.41
N TYR A 105 9.91 -1.71 14.53
CA TYR A 105 10.57 -1.47 13.24
C TYR A 105 9.79 -0.47 12.40
N PHE A 106 8.47 -0.67 12.26
CA PHE A 106 7.67 0.15 11.37
C PHE A 106 7.67 1.61 11.81
N ASP A 107 7.58 1.89 13.11
CA ASP A 107 7.69 3.23 13.69
C ASP A 107 9.10 3.82 13.51
N LYS A 108 10.15 3.05 13.82
CA LYS A 108 11.54 3.49 13.65
C LYS A 108 11.84 3.86 12.20
N GLU A 109 11.39 3.04 11.26
CA GLU A 109 11.60 3.23 9.84
C GLU A 109 10.76 4.41 9.29
N THR A 110 9.54 4.60 9.81
CA THR A 110 8.69 5.76 9.53
C THR A 110 9.38 7.05 9.95
N ASN A 111 9.92 7.10 11.17
CA ASN A 111 10.68 8.25 11.68
C ASN A 111 11.95 8.49 10.87
N ARG A 112 12.73 7.45 10.58
CA ARG A 112 13.93 7.55 9.74
C ARG A 112 13.61 8.12 8.36
N TYR A 113 12.53 7.66 7.73
CA TYR A 113 12.13 8.14 6.41
C TYR A 113 11.80 9.64 6.44
N ILE A 114 10.97 10.10 7.39
CA ILE A 114 10.59 11.51 7.46
C ILE A 114 11.78 12.41 7.84
N ASP A 115 12.69 11.94 8.70
CA ASP A 115 13.91 12.65 9.06
C ASP A 115 14.79 12.87 7.82
N LEU A 116 15.08 11.80 7.07
CA LEU A 116 15.87 11.87 5.84
C LEU A 116 15.22 12.77 4.77
N VAL A 117 13.90 12.74 4.65
CA VAL A 117 13.15 13.65 3.77
C VAL A 117 13.32 15.10 4.22
N SER A 118 13.15 15.38 5.51
CA SER A 118 13.23 16.73 6.08
C SER A 118 14.64 17.33 5.96
N GLU A 119 15.66 16.48 6.09
CA GLU A 119 17.07 16.85 5.96
C GLU A 119 17.56 16.87 4.51
N LYS A 120 16.70 16.50 3.53
CA LYS A 120 17.05 16.35 2.11
C LYS A 120 18.20 15.36 1.87
N ARG A 121 18.22 14.28 2.66
CA ARG A 121 19.23 13.22 2.66
C ARG A 121 18.65 11.86 2.25
N LEU A 122 17.39 11.82 1.81
CA LEU A 122 16.78 10.57 1.34
C LEU A 122 17.49 10.10 0.07
N ASP A 123 18.13 8.94 0.16
CA ASP A 123 18.77 8.28 -0.98
C ASP A 123 17.70 7.94 -2.05
N PRO A 124 17.96 8.18 -3.36
CA PRO A 124 17.01 7.82 -4.41
C PRO A 124 16.62 6.33 -4.45
N TYR A 125 17.51 5.45 -3.98
CA TYR A 125 17.35 4.01 -3.88
C TYR A 125 17.02 3.54 -2.47
N TYR A 126 16.60 4.46 -1.57
CA TYR A 126 16.31 4.15 -0.17
C TYR A 126 15.39 2.95 0.03
N LEU A 127 14.42 2.78 -0.87
CA LEU A 127 13.45 1.70 -0.79
C LEU A 127 13.98 0.37 -1.38
N ASP A 128 15.08 0.34 -2.13
CA ASP A 128 15.60 -0.89 -2.79
C ASP A 128 15.93 -2.00 -1.80
N LYS A 129 16.23 -1.64 -0.55
CA LYS A 129 16.37 -2.59 0.55
C LYS A 129 15.13 -3.46 0.79
N TYR A 130 13.95 -3.11 0.25
CA TYR A 130 12.70 -3.86 0.41
C TYR A 130 12.37 -4.81 -0.74
N ASP A 131 13.25 -4.99 -1.72
CA ASP A 131 13.00 -5.88 -2.85
C ASP A 131 12.69 -7.33 -2.41
N LEU A 132 13.26 -7.76 -1.29
CA LEU A 132 13.05 -9.08 -0.69
C LEU A 132 12.18 -9.04 0.56
N PHE A 133 11.45 -7.95 0.83
CA PHE A 133 10.75 -7.76 2.11
C PHE A 133 9.79 -8.90 2.46
N LEU A 134 9.12 -9.52 1.48
CA LEU A 134 8.19 -10.63 1.73
C LEU A 134 8.86 -12.02 1.81
N VAL A 135 10.16 -12.13 1.52
CA VAL A 135 10.91 -13.38 1.69
C VAL A 135 11.01 -13.70 3.20
N PRO A 136 10.88 -14.98 3.61
CA PRO A 136 10.92 -15.36 5.02
C PRO A 136 12.14 -14.85 5.79
N ASP A 137 13.32 -14.93 5.16
CA ASP A 137 14.61 -14.60 5.76
C ASP A 137 15.01 -13.13 5.57
N PHE A 138 14.04 -12.26 5.26
CA PHE A 138 14.30 -10.83 5.16
C PHE A 138 14.83 -10.28 6.51
N THR A 139 15.99 -9.65 6.47
CA THR A 139 16.59 -8.90 7.58
C THR A 139 16.83 -7.46 7.17
N ASP A 140 16.60 -6.52 8.08
CA ASP A 140 16.94 -5.10 7.94
C ASP A 140 18.35 -4.76 8.42
N ALA A 141 19.11 -5.76 8.89
CA ALA A 141 20.48 -5.65 9.38
C ALA A 141 21.39 -6.72 8.78
N GLU A 142 22.70 -6.44 8.73
CA GLU A 142 23.71 -7.40 8.23
C GLU A 142 23.90 -8.59 9.18
N GLU A 143 23.73 -8.37 10.49
CA GLU A 143 23.78 -9.43 11.50
C GLU A 143 22.38 -9.91 11.87
N GLU A 144 22.14 -11.22 11.81
CA GLU A 144 20.85 -11.83 12.10
C GLU A 144 20.37 -11.58 13.53
N SER A 145 21.29 -11.45 14.50
CA SER A 145 20.96 -11.12 15.90
C SER A 145 20.32 -9.74 16.04
N ASP A 146 20.63 -8.85 15.12
CA ASP A 146 20.25 -7.44 15.14
C ASP A 146 19.09 -7.17 14.16
N GLY A 147 18.75 -8.17 13.34
CA GLY A 147 17.67 -8.14 12.38
C GLY A 147 16.29 -8.12 13.04
N SER A 148 15.44 -7.25 12.51
CA SER A 148 14.02 -7.15 12.83
C SER A 148 13.32 -8.47 12.55
N LYS A 149 12.68 -9.02 13.58
CA LYS A 149 11.96 -10.29 13.50
C LYS A 149 10.54 -10.05 12.99
N PHE A 150 10.39 -10.03 11.67
CA PHE A 150 9.08 -10.01 11.05
C PHE A 150 8.44 -11.39 11.07
N VAL A 151 7.12 -11.40 11.15
CA VAL A 151 6.35 -12.60 10.86
C VAL A 151 6.28 -12.79 9.35
N SER A 152 6.49 -14.03 8.91
CA SER A 152 6.37 -14.42 7.51
C SER A 152 5.31 -15.50 7.36
N TRP A 153 4.45 -15.35 6.37
CA TRP A 153 3.41 -16.33 6.04
C TRP A 153 3.74 -17.01 4.71
N GLU A 154 3.37 -18.29 4.62
CA GLU A 154 3.60 -19.08 3.42
C GLU A 154 2.89 -18.44 2.20
N GLY A 155 3.61 -18.37 1.08
CA GLY A 155 3.10 -17.82 -0.18
C GLY A 155 2.99 -16.30 -0.23
N ASP A 156 3.56 -15.56 0.72
CA ASP A 156 3.69 -14.10 0.61
C ASP A 156 4.85 -13.67 -0.29
N ASP A 157 5.81 -14.54 -0.57
CA ASP A 157 7.01 -14.29 -1.38
C ASP A 157 6.77 -14.33 -2.91
N ILE A 158 5.51 -14.46 -3.35
CA ILE A 158 5.12 -14.60 -4.76
C ILE A 158 4.98 -13.27 -5.52
N TYR A 159 5.08 -12.13 -4.84
CA TYR A 159 4.87 -10.82 -5.45
C TYR A 159 6.18 -10.25 -6.02
N PRO A 160 6.14 -9.56 -7.18
CA PRO A 160 7.32 -8.94 -7.76
C PRO A 160 7.99 -7.94 -6.81
N ALA A 161 9.32 -7.99 -6.71
CA ALA A 161 10.13 -7.12 -5.85
C ALA A 161 9.76 -5.63 -5.96
N VAL A 162 9.59 -5.12 -7.19
CA VAL A 162 9.22 -3.72 -7.44
C VAL A 162 7.87 -3.38 -6.77
N LEU A 163 6.86 -4.25 -6.91
CA LEU A 163 5.55 -4.03 -6.30
C LEU A 163 5.65 -4.04 -4.77
N VAL A 164 6.42 -4.99 -4.22
CA VAL A 164 6.65 -5.11 -2.77
C VAL A 164 7.29 -3.83 -2.23
N ARG A 165 8.42 -3.42 -2.81
CA ARG A 165 9.15 -2.21 -2.43
C ARG A 165 8.29 -0.96 -2.46
N GLU A 166 7.56 -0.73 -3.56
CA GLU A 166 6.72 0.45 -3.68
C GLU A 166 5.60 0.44 -2.64
N THR A 167 5.04 -0.74 -2.34
CA THR A 167 4.00 -0.94 -1.33
C THR A 167 4.51 -0.66 0.08
N VAL A 168 5.74 -1.08 0.41
CA VAL A 168 6.37 -0.72 1.69
C VAL A 168 6.49 0.79 1.81
N GLY A 169 7.01 1.46 0.78
CA GLY A 169 7.09 2.92 0.75
C GLY A 169 5.72 3.59 0.86
N PHE A 170 4.67 3.01 0.26
CA PHE A 170 3.31 3.51 0.41
C PHE A 170 2.88 3.50 1.88
N TRP A 171 3.00 2.38 2.56
CA TRP A 171 2.55 2.25 3.96
C TRP A 171 3.33 3.15 4.91
N ILE A 172 4.65 3.26 4.76
CA ILE A 172 5.48 4.22 5.50
C ILE A 172 4.92 5.64 5.34
N ARG A 173 4.68 6.09 4.11
CA ARG A 173 4.14 7.44 3.85
C ARG A 173 2.73 7.64 4.41
N ARG A 174 1.90 6.60 4.39
CA ARG A 174 0.55 6.65 4.99
C ARG A 174 0.57 6.70 6.51
N ARG A 175 1.60 6.09 7.13
CA ARG A 175 1.80 6.19 8.58
C ARG A 175 2.25 7.60 8.95
N ILE A 176 3.15 8.20 8.17
CA ILE A 176 3.59 9.60 8.36
C ILE A 176 2.42 10.59 8.26
N ASP A 177 1.54 10.46 7.25
CA ASP A 177 0.41 11.39 7.06
C ASP A 177 -0.86 11.00 7.86
N GLY A 178 -0.78 9.94 8.68
CA GLY A 178 -1.86 9.50 9.57
C GLY A 178 -3.05 8.84 8.85
N THR A 179 -2.92 8.53 7.56
CA THR A 179 -4.02 7.96 6.76
C THR A 179 -3.99 6.43 6.65
N GLU A 180 -2.92 5.78 7.14
CA GLU A 180 -2.69 4.33 7.09
C GLU A 180 -3.91 3.51 7.55
N PRO A 181 -4.51 3.75 8.73
CA PRO A 181 -5.63 2.93 9.19
C PRO A 181 -6.84 2.97 8.25
N GLN A 182 -7.13 4.15 7.68
CA GLN A 182 -8.28 4.32 6.80
C GLN A 182 -8.06 3.69 5.42
N PHE A 183 -6.84 3.75 4.89
CA PHE A 183 -6.48 3.02 3.68
C PHE A 183 -6.55 1.51 3.90
N TYR A 184 -6.04 1.01 5.02
CA TYR A 184 -6.12 -0.41 5.35
C TYR A 184 -7.58 -0.88 5.50
N LEU A 185 -8.44 -0.11 6.16
CA LEU A 185 -9.88 -0.40 6.24
C LEU A 185 -10.54 -0.44 4.85
N GLY A 186 -10.21 0.50 3.95
CA GLY A 186 -10.70 0.48 2.57
C GLY A 186 -10.22 -0.76 1.80
N LEU A 187 -8.96 -1.16 2.00
CA LEU A 187 -8.39 -2.35 1.38
C LEU A 187 -9.05 -3.64 1.87
N THR A 188 -9.25 -3.79 3.18
CA THR A 188 -9.94 -4.97 3.73
C THR A 188 -11.38 -5.07 3.23
N ASP A 189 -12.06 -3.94 3.08
CA ASP A 189 -13.40 -3.89 2.50
C ASP A 189 -13.44 -4.31 1.02
N LEU A 190 -12.42 -3.92 0.25
CA LEU A 190 -12.26 -4.34 -1.14
C LEU A 190 -12.03 -5.85 -1.24
N LEU A 191 -11.12 -6.39 -0.42
CA LEU A 191 -10.82 -7.82 -0.39
C LEU A 191 -12.03 -8.64 0.07
N LYS A 192 -12.73 -8.23 1.12
CA LYS A 192 -13.97 -8.90 1.56
C LYS A 192 -15.04 -8.94 0.47
N LEU A 193 -15.10 -7.91 -0.38
CA LEU A 193 -16.09 -7.82 -1.44
C LEU A 193 -15.73 -8.69 -2.65
N TYR A 194 -14.48 -8.67 -3.12
CA TYR A 194 -14.11 -9.29 -4.39
C TYR A 194 -13.21 -10.52 -4.26
N ASP A 195 -12.68 -10.79 -3.07
CA ASP A 195 -11.60 -11.75 -2.83
C ASP A 195 -11.70 -12.38 -1.43
N PHE A 196 -12.93 -12.75 -1.09
CA PHE A 196 -13.30 -13.17 0.26
C PHE A 196 -12.48 -14.37 0.73
N ASP A 197 -12.28 -15.38 -0.12
CA ASP A 197 -11.54 -16.59 0.23
C ASP A 197 -10.09 -16.27 0.61
N PHE A 198 -9.41 -15.43 -0.17
CA PHE A 198 -8.06 -14.98 0.19
C PHE A 198 -8.06 -14.25 1.53
N TYR A 199 -8.96 -13.29 1.72
CA TYR A 199 -9.05 -12.54 2.97
C TYR A 199 -9.29 -13.48 4.16
N GLU A 200 -10.25 -14.40 4.04
CA GLU A 200 -10.63 -15.31 5.12
C GLU A 200 -9.49 -16.29 5.47
N THR A 201 -8.82 -16.86 4.46
CA THR A 201 -7.63 -17.70 4.67
C THR A 201 -6.56 -16.94 5.43
N ARG A 202 -6.21 -15.74 4.98
CA ARG A 202 -5.17 -14.93 5.62
C ARG A 202 -5.51 -14.51 7.05
N MET A 203 -6.78 -14.26 7.37
CA MET A 203 -7.20 -13.94 8.74
C MET A 203 -7.20 -15.15 9.69
N LYS A 204 -7.24 -16.39 9.16
CA LYS A 204 -7.18 -17.62 9.96
C LYS A 204 -5.75 -18.10 10.24
N GLU A 205 -4.77 -17.60 9.48
CA GLU A 205 -3.37 -17.90 9.70
C GLU A 205 -2.94 -17.38 11.09
N LYS A 206 -2.49 -18.29 11.94
CA LYS A 206 -1.85 -17.92 13.20
C LYS A 206 -0.50 -17.31 12.92
N ASP A 207 -0.07 -16.42 13.81
CA ASP A 207 1.32 -16.00 13.86
C ASP A 207 2.21 -17.24 14.11
N PRO A 208 3.05 -17.65 13.16
CA PRO A 208 3.94 -18.79 13.32
C PRO A 208 4.97 -18.59 14.44
N SER A 209 5.21 -17.34 14.87
CA SER A 209 6.12 -16.98 15.94
C SER A 209 5.48 -17.02 17.34
N ALA A 210 4.15 -17.13 17.43
CA ALA A 210 3.44 -17.32 18.68
C ALA A 210 3.56 -18.77 19.17
N LYS A 211 4.65 -19.07 19.89
CA LYS A 211 4.80 -20.26 20.74
C LYS A 211 4.56 -19.92 22.20
#